data_AF-A0AA40V7X0-F1
#
_entry.id   AF-A0AA40V7X0-F1
#
_cell.length_a   1.000
_cell.length_b   1.000
_cell.length_c   1.000
_cell.angle_alpha   90.00
_cell.angle_beta   90.00
_cell.angle_gamma   90.00
#
_symmetry.space_group_name_H-M   'P 1'
#
loop_
_entity.id
_entity.type
_entity.pdbx_description
1 polymer ?
#
loop_
_entity_poly.entity_id
_entity_poly.type
_entity_poly.pdbx_seq_one_letter_code
_entity_poly.pdbx_strand_id
1 'polypeptide(L)'
;MKKATLQSQRDAADSNQSLLKTKSQLAEVQADYQQLKDRHQALQQRVREKQQMDYAMRDMLKNDYGVEKIPHSDVEARYVLYRLDHEQLTKSKKEATSWLATLKTARENPDSKIAPTRLELGIAQVKLLINRIIELTRDLFKGPS
;
A
#
# COMPACT_ATOMS: atom_id res chain seq x y z
N MET A 1 64.81 22.80 -2.02
CA MET A 1 63.79 22.26 -2.94
C MET A 1 63.35 20.82 -2.63
N LYS A 2 64.24 19.84 -2.39
CA LYS A 2 63.86 18.43 -2.10
C LYS A 2 62.85 18.21 -0.95
N LYS A 3 62.91 19.01 0.12
CA LYS A 3 62.05 18.83 1.32
C LYS A 3 60.58 19.18 1.05
N ALA A 4 60.32 20.20 0.24
CA ALA A 4 58.97 20.61 -0.14
C ALA A 4 58.30 19.57 -1.06
N THR A 5 59.07 18.96 -1.97
CA THR A 5 58.59 17.90 -2.87
C THR A 5 58.21 16.63 -2.10
N LEU A 6 59.00 16.24 -1.09
CA LEU A 6 58.70 15.09 -0.24
C LEU A 6 57.48 15.32 0.66
N GLN A 7 57.29 16.55 1.14
CA GLN A 7 56.10 16.91 1.93
C GLN A 7 54.83 16.85 1.06
N SER A 8 54.86 17.46 -0.12
CA SER A 8 53.74 17.43 -1.07
C SER A 8 53.34 16.00 -1.48
N GLN A 9 54.30 15.09 -1.63
CA GLN A 9 54.02 13.68 -1.93
C GLN A 9 53.32 12.96 -0.77
N ARG A 10 53.71 13.25 0.48
CA ARG A 10 53.04 12.70 1.67
C ARG A 10 51.63 13.24 1.81
N ASP A 11 51.45 14.55 1.66
CA ASP A 11 50.14 15.20 1.78
C ASP A 11 49.17 14.68 0.70
N ALA A 12 49.67 14.40 -0.52
CA ALA A 12 48.89 13.79 -1.59
C ALA A 12 48.50 12.33 -1.29
N ALA A 13 49.40 11.54 -0.70
CA ALA A 13 49.12 10.15 -0.31
C ALA A 13 48.08 10.09 0.82
N ASP A 14 48.23 10.93 1.84
CA ASP A 14 47.29 11.04 2.97
C ASP A 14 45.91 11.49 2.50
N SER A 15 45.85 12.47 1.58
CA SER A 15 44.61 12.93 0.96
C SER A 15 43.92 11.81 0.18
N ASN A 16 44.67 11.04 -0.61
CA ASN A 16 44.12 9.93 -1.40
C ASN A 16 43.61 8.79 -0.49
N GLN A 17 44.32 8.49 0.60
CA GLN A 17 43.87 7.52 1.60
C GLN A 17 42.58 7.98 2.30
N SER A 18 42.48 9.26 2.66
CA SER A 18 41.26 9.85 3.24
C SER A 18 40.08 9.76 2.26
N LEU A 19 40.33 9.98 0.97
CA LEU A 19 39.31 9.93 -0.08
C LEU A 19 38.82 8.50 -0.32
N LEU A 20 39.72 7.51 -0.30
CA LEU A 20 39.35 6.09 -0.37
C LEU A 20 38.48 5.68 0.83
N LYS A 21 38.86 6.10 2.04
CA LYS A 21 38.09 5.85 3.26
C LYS A 21 36.71 6.52 3.21
N THR A 22 36.64 7.75 2.71
CA THR A 22 35.38 8.48 2.57
C THR A 22 34.47 7.81 1.53
N LYS A 23 35.04 7.32 0.43
CA LYS A 23 34.29 6.55 -0.57
C LYS A 23 33.76 5.22 -0.02
N SER A 24 34.54 4.51 0.79
CA SER A 24 34.06 3.27 1.42
C SER A 24 32.93 3.55 2.41
N GLN A 25 33.07 4.59 3.24
CA GLN A 25 32.02 5.02 4.17
C GLN A 25 30.75 5.46 3.42
N LEU A 26 30.89 6.18 2.31
CA LEU A 26 29.74 6.57 1.49
C LEU A 26 29.02 5.35 0.90
N ALA A 27 29.76 4.35 0.41
CA ALA A 27 29.18 3.12 -0.11
C ALA A 27 28.44 2.32 0.99
N GLU A 28 29.00 2.28 2.20
CA GLU A 28 28.37 1.65 3.36
C GLU A 28 27.05 2.35 3.74
N VAL A 29 27.07 3.69 3.85
CA VAL A 29 25.86 4.47 4.14
C VAL A 29 24.79 4.32 3.04
N GLN A 30 25.19 4.24 1.78
CA GLN A 30 24.27 3.98 0.67
C GLN A 30 23.62 2.60 0.77
N ALA A 31 24.38 1.56 1.14
CA ALA A 31 23.86 0.22 1.36
C ALA A 31 22.88 0.19 2.54
N ASP A 32 23.22 0.83 3.66
CA ASP A 32 22.36 0.95 4.83
C ASP A 32 21.06 1.68 4.50
N TYR A 33 21.14 2.78 3.74
CA TYR A 33 19.96 3.52 3.31
C TYR A 33 19.03 2.66 2.45
N GLN A 34 19.59 1.91 1.49
CA GLN A 34 18.80 1.02 0.64
C GLN A 34 18.14 -0.10 1.46
N GLN A 35 18.88 -0.70 2.41
CA GLN A 35 18.31 -1.71 3.30
C GLN A 35 17.20 -1.13 4.19
N LEU A 36 17.38 0.08 4.72
CA LEU A 36 16.38 0.76 5.54
C LEU A 36 15.12 1.07 4.73
N LYS A 37 15.27 1.53 3.50
CA LYS A 37 14.17 1.78 2.56
C LYS A 37 13.36 0.52 2.32
N ASP A 38 14.02 -0.60 2.03
CA ASP A 38 13.34 -1.88 1.76
C ASP A 38 12.61 -2.40 3.01
N ARG A 39 13.26 -2.32 4.18
CA ARG A 39 12.63 -2.66 5.47
C ARG A 39 11.41 -1.78 5.77
N HIS A 40 11.49 -0.49 5.49
CA HIS A 40 10.38 0.44 5.68
C HIS A 40 9.19 0.08 4.79
N GLN A 41 9.42 -0.22 3.52
CA GLN A 41 8.37 -0.66 2.59
C GLN A 41 7.72 -1.97 3.06
N ALA A 42 8.52 -2.95 3.48
CA ALA A 42 8.02 -4.21 4.01
C ALA A 42 7.19 -4.01 5.28
N LEU A 43 7.61 -3.12 6.19
CA LEU A 43 6.88 -2.80 7.41
C LEU A 43 5.53 -2.13 7.08
N GLN A 44 5.52 -1.15 6.18
CA GLN A 44 4.27 -0.50 5.73
C GLN A 44 3.29 -1.53 5.16
N GLN A 45 3.79 -2.48 4.35
CA GLN A 45 2.96 -3.53 3.79
C GLN A 45 2.35 -4.43 4.88
N ARG A 46 3.14 -4.88 5.85
CA ARG A 46 2.64 -5.67 6.99
C ARG A 46 1.61 -4.94 7.83
N VAL A 47 1.80 -3.64 8.06
CA VAL A 47 0.82 -2.82 8.80
C VAL A 47 -0.51 -2.76 8.06
N ARG A 48 -0.48 -2.55 6.73
CA ARG A 48 -1.68 -2.54 5.89
C ARG A 48 -2.40 -3.89 5.90
N GLU A 49 -1.66 -4.98 5.72
CA GLU A 49 -2.21 -6.34 5.76
C GLU A 49 -2.85 -6.64 7.12
N LYS A 50 -2.17 -6.29 8.21
CA LYS A 50 -2.72 -6.47 9.56
C LYS A 50 -4.01 -5.68 9.75
N GLN A 51 -4.06 -4.42 9.31
CA GLN A 51 -5.26 -3.60 9.40
C GLN A 51 -6.42 -4.16 8.55
N GLN A 52 -6.13 -4.68 7.36
CA GLN A 52 -7.12 -5.35 6.52
C GLN A 52 -7.68 -6.60 7.21
N MET A 53 -6.80 -7.43 7.79
CA MET A 53 -7.20 -8.61 8.56
C MET A 53 -8.05 -8.23 9.78
N ASP A 54 -7.67 -7.18 10.52
CA ASP A 54 -8.44 -6.70 11.68
C ASP A 54 -9.85 -6.25 11.27
N TYR A 55 -10.00 -5.58 10.13
CA TYR A 55 -11.31 -5.15 9.61
C TYR A 55 -12.15 -6.32 9.11
N ALA A 56 -11.53 -7.25 8.38
CA ALA A 56 -12.19 -8.46 7.93
C ALA A 56 -12.67 -9.32 9.11
N MET A 57 -11.84 -9.44 10.15
CA MET A 57 -12.20 -10.14 11.40
C MET A 57 -13.38 -9.47 12.11
N ARG A 58 -13.39 -8.13 12.21
CA ARG A 58 -14.51 -7.38 12.80
C ARG A 58 -15.81 -7.56 12.02
N ASP A 59 -15.75 -7.51 10.69
CA ASP A 59 -16.91 -7.77 9.85
C ASP A 59 -17.41 -9.21 9.98
N MET A 60 -16.50 -10.19 10.00
CA MET A 60 -16.83 -11.61 10.19
C MET A 60 -17.48 -11.86 11.55
N LEU A 61 -16.92 -11.35 12.65
CA LEU A 61 -17.49 -11.50 13.99
C LEU A 61 -18.90 -10.90 14.11
N LYS A 62 -19.20 -9.85 13.33
CA LYS A 62 -20.51 -9.20 13.33
C LYS A 62 -21.54 -9.98 12.51
N ASN A 63 -21.13 -10.51 11.36
CA ASN A 63 -22.07 -11.00 10.34
C ASN A 63 -22.11 -12.53 10.21
N ASP A 64 -21.04 -13.24 10.55
CA ASP A 64 -20.87 -14.67 10.24
C ASP A 64 -20.27 -15.42 11.44
N TYR A 65 -21.13 -15.73 12.41
CA TYR A 65 -20.77 -16.51 13.60
C TYR A 65 -20.36 -17.95 13.22
N GLY A 66 -19.23 -18.43 13.75
CA GLY A 66 -18.80 -19.83 13.64
C GLY A 66 -17.93 -20.18 12.42
N VAL A 67 -17.38 -19.20 11.71
CA VAL A 67 -16.47 -19.43 10.58
C VAL A 67 -15.03 -19.71 11.08
N GLU A 68 -14.55 -20.94 10.90
CA GLU A 68 -13.18 -21.36 11.32
C GLU A 68 -12.09 -20.96 10.32
N LYS A 69 -12.44 -20.87 9.02
CA LYS A 69 -11.51 -20.54 7.94
C LYS A 69 -12.21 -19.65 6.93
N ILE A 70 -11.50 -18.60 6.51
CA ILE A 70 -11.94 -17.69 5.44
C ILE A 70 -10.94 -17.74 4.30
N PRO A 71 -11.40 -17.84 3.04
CA PRO A 71 -10.52 -17.71 1.90
C PRO A 71 -9.95 -16.28 1.82
N HIS A 72 -8.78 -16.12 1.22
CA HIS A 72 -8.14 -14.81 1.11
C HIS A 72 -9.02 -13.78 0.36
N SER A 73 -9.76 -14.23 -0.65
CA SER A 73 -10.74 -13.40 -1.37
C SER A 73 -11.84 -12.84 -0.46
N ASP A 74 -12.26 -13.59 0.56
CA ASP A 74 -13.24 -13.11 1.55
C ASP A 74 -12.64 -12.07 2.48
N VAL A 75 -11.37 -12.21 2.87
CA VAL A 75 -10.68 -11.18 3.68
C VAL A 75 -10.71 -9.84 2.97
N GLU A 76 -10.29 -9.82 1.69
CA GLU A 76 -10.24 -8.60 0.89
C GLU A 76 -11.65 -8.02 0.66
N ALA A 77 -12.63 -8.88 0.37
CA ALA A 77 -14.00 -8.44 0.18
C ALA A 77 -14.63 -7.88 1.46
N ARG A 78 -14.40 -8.53 2.61
CA ARG A 78 -14.85 -8.03 3.92
C ARG A 78 -14.18 -6.73 4.31
N TYR A 79 -12.90 -6.55 3.99
CA TYR A 79 -12.22 -5.26 4.15
C TYR A 79 -12.92 -4.15 3.34
N VAL A 80 -13.27 -4.42 2.08
CA VAL A 80 -14.02 -3.46 1.24
C VAL A 80 -15.40 -3.19 1.84
N LEU A 81 -16.16 -4.23 2.18
CA LEU A 81 -17.50 -4.11 2.78
C LEU A 81 -17.46 -3.32 4.10
N TYR A 82 -16.48 -3.58 4.95
CA TYR A 82 -16.26 -2.81 6.18
C TYR A 82 -16.06 -1.33 5.88
N ARG A 83 -15.22 -0.98 4.89
CA ARG A 83 -15.02 0.43 4.53
C ARG A 83 -16.28 1.08 3.97
N LEU A 84 -17.08 0.36 3.21
CA LEU A 84 -18.38 0.85 2.71
C LEU A 84 -19.36 1.12 3.86
N ASP A 85 -19.49 0.18 4.79
CA ASP A 85 -20.36 0.30 5.97
C ASP A 85 -20.00 1.48 6.88
N HIS A 86 -18.72 1.87 6.91
CA HIS A 86 -18.20 2.95 7.74
C HIS A 86 -17.95 4.24 6.95
N GLU A 87 -18.53 4.36 5.75
CA GLU A 87 -18.43 5.54 4.88
C GLU A 87 -16.98 5.96 4.54
N GLN A 88 -16.02 5.04 4.62
CA GLN A 88 -14.61 5.26 4.28
C GLN A 88 -14.40 5.16 2.76
N LEU A 89 -15.13 5.98 2.00
CA LEU A 89 -15.18 5.92 0.55
C LEU A 89 -13.90 6.50 -0.09
N THR A 90 -13.35 5.79 -1.07
CA THR A 90 -12.22 6.31 -1.85
C THR A 90 -12.68 7.39 -2.83
N LYS A 91 -11.81 8.36 -3.10
CA LYS A 91 -11.99 9.38 -4.14
C LYS A 91 -11.36 8.98 -5.48
N SER A 92 -10.60 7.88 -5.49
CA SER A 92 -9.87 7.41 -6.67
C SER A 92 -10.73 6.42 -7.46
N LYS A 93 -10.98 6.73 -8.74
CA LYS A 93 -11.66 5.80 -9.66
C LYS A 93 -10.93 4.46 -9.75
N LYS A 94 -9.59 4.48 -9.76
CA LYS A 94 -8.77 3.26 -9.85
C LYS A 94 -8.97 2.37 -8.62
N GLU A 95 -8.96 2.96 -7.43
CA GLU A 95 -9.18 2.22 -6.19
C GLU A 95 -10.62 1.69 -6.11
N ALA A 96 -11.63 2.49 -6.46
CA ALA A 96 -13.02 2.04 -6.48
C ALA A 96 -13.24 0.91 -7.50
N THR A 97 -12.58 0.95 -8.65
CA THR A 97 -12.61 -0.14 -9.64
C THR A 97 -11.97 -1.42 -9.10
N SER A 98 -10.88 -1.28 -8.33
CA SER A 98 -10.25 -2.41 -7.65
C SER A 98 -11.21 -3.03 -6.62
N TRP A 99 -11.91 -2.22 -5.83
CA TRP A 99 -12.91 -2.72 -4.88
C TRP A 99 -14.02 -3.50 -5.57
N LEU A 100 -14.50 -3.01 -6.72
CA LEU A 100 -15.52 -3.71 -7.50
C LEU A 100 -15.04 -5.08 -7.98
N ALA A 101 -13.78 -5.19 -8.41
CA ALA A 101 -13.19 -6.46 -8.81
C ALA A 101 -13.09 -7.43 -7.63
N THR A 102 -12.57 -6.96 -6.49
CA THR A 102 -12.47 -7.75 -5.24
C THR A 102 -13.82 -8.34 -4.83
N LEU A 103 -14.89 -7.53 -4.83
CA LEU A 103 -16.23 -8.02 -4.44
C LEU A 103 -16.80 -9.03 -5.46
N LYS A 104 -16.54 -8.84 -6.76
CA LYS A 104 -16.97 -9.81 -7.79
C LYS A 104 -16.24 -11.14 -7.66
N THR A 105 -14.93 -11.11 -7.39
CA THR A 105 -14.14 -12.33 -7.16
C THR A 105 -14.64 -13.12 -5.95
N ALA A 106 -14.98 -12.44 -4.84
CA ALA A 106 -15.58 -13.12 -3.70
C ALA A 106 -16.97 -13.69 -4.02
N ARG A 107 -17.78 -12.99 -4.82
CA ARG A 107 -19.09 -13.49 -5.26
C ARG A 107 -19.00 -14.72 -6.15
N GLU A 108 -18.01 -14.77 -7.03
CA GLU A 108 -17.79 -15.90 -7.94
C GLU A 108 -17.14 -17.10 -7.23
N ASN A 109 -16.66 -16.92 -5.99
CA ASN A 109 -16.08 -17.97 -5.19
C ASN A 109 -17.17 -18.82 -4.51
N PRO A 110 -17.34 -20.11 -4.87
CA PRO A 110 -18.35 -20.98 -4.27
C PRO A 110 -18.09 -21.27 -2.78
N ASP A 111 -16.84 -21.11 -2.33
CA ASP A 111 -16.45 -21.31 -0.94
C ASP A 111 -16.60 -20.05 -0.08
N SER A 112 -17.03 -18.93 -0.66
CA SER A 112 -17.24 -17.68 0.07
C SER A 112 -18.22 -17.88 1.21
N LYS A 113 -17.85 -17.36 2.38
CA LYS A 113 -18.68 -17.35 3.58
C LYS A 113 -19.40 -16.03 3.77
N ILE A 114 -19.29 -15.11 2.80
CA ILE A 114 -20.02 -13.84 2.83
C ILE A 114 -21.41 -14.08 2.22
N ALA A 115 -22.46 -13.61 2.90
CA ALA A 115 -23.82 -13.70 2.38
C ALA A 115 -23.92 -13.11 0.95
N PRO A 116 -24.50 -13.82 -0.03
CA PRO A 116 -24.60 -13.33 -1.41
C PRO A 116 -25.30 -11.96 -1.53
N THR A 117 -26.33 -11.72 -0.73
CA THR A 117 -27.04 -10.43 -0.67
C THR A 117 -26.14 -9.29 -0.23
N ARG A 118 -25.22 -9.53 0.72
CA ARG A 118 -24.25 -8.54 1.20
C ARG A 118 -23.26 -8.17 0.10
N LEU A 119 -22.77 -9.17 -0.65
CA LEU A 119 -21.89 -8.93 -1.79
C LEU A 119 -22.59 -8.14 -2.90
N GLU A 120 -23.82 -8.47 -3.24
CA GLU A 120 -24.60 -7.73 -4.25
C GLU A 120 -24.85 -6.27 -3.84
N LEU A 121 -25.20 -6.02 -2.57
CA LEU A 121 -25.35 -4.66 -2.05
C LEU A 121 -24.03 -3.87 -2.10
N GLY A 122 -22.92 -4.49 -1.68
CA GLY A 122 -21.59 -3.88 -1.76
C GLY A 122 -21.19 -3.55 -3.20
N ILE A 123 -21.42 -4.48 -4.14
CA ILE A 123 -21.16 -4.28 -5.58
C ILE A 123 -21.97 -3.10 -6.11
N ALA A 124 -23.25 -2.99 -5.74
CA ALA A 124 -24.10 -1.87 -6.13
C ALA A 124 -23.59 -0.54 -5.57
N GLN A 125 -23.20 -0.49 -4.29
CA GLN A 125 -22.63 0.71 -3.66
C GLN A 125 -21.33 1.15 -4.34
N VAL A 126 -20.42 0.22 -4.67
CA VAL A 126 -19.17 0.56 -5.36
C VAL A 126 -19.43 1.09 -6.78
N LYS A 127 -20.40 0.52 -7.51
CA LYS A 127 -20.79 1.06 -8.83
C LYS A 127 -21.30 2.50 -8.72
N LEU A 128 -22.14 2.79 -7.73
CA LEU A 128 -22.61 4.15 -7.46
C LEU A 128 -21.46 5.10 -7.10
N LEU A 129 -20.51 4.64 -6.27
CA LEU A 129 -19.31 5.40 -5.92
C LEU A 129 -18.48 5.76 -7.17
N ILE A 130 -18.24 4.80 -8.06
CA ILE A 130 -17.51 5.03 -9.31
C ILE A 130 -18.21 6.11 -10.16
N ASN A 131 -19.54 6.02 -10.31
CA ASN A 131 -20.31 7.00 -11.06
C ASN A 131 -20.19 8.39 -10.44
N ARG A 132 -20.33 8.50 -9.13
CA ARG A 132 -20.17 9.77 -8.39
C ARG A 132 -18.78 10.38 -8.59
N ILE A 133 -17.72 9.57 -8.54
CA ILE A 133 -16.35 10.04 -8.80
C ILE A 133 -16.23 10.59 -10.23
N ILE A 134 -16.81 9.91 -11.22
CA ILE A 134 -16.79 10.36 -12.62
C ILE A 134 -17.55 11.67 -12.80
N GLU A 135 -18.73 11.81 -12.19
CA GLU A 135 -19.54 13.03 -12.23
C GLU A 135 -18.81 14.22 -11.61
N LEU A 136 -18.31 14.07 -10.38
CA LEU A 136 -17.52 15.11 -9.71
C LEU A 136 -16.30 15.53 -10.54
N THR A 137 -15.63 14.56 -11.16
CA THR A 137 -14.49 14.86 -12.04
C THR A 137 -14.96 15.65 -13.27
N ARG A 138 -16.08 15.27 -13.90
CA ARG A 138 -16.64 15.98 -15.05
C ARG A 138 -17.06 17.41 -14.69
N ASP A 139 -17.68 17.61 -13.55
CA ASP A 139 -18.15 18.93 -13.10
C ASP A 139 -16.97 19.87 -12.81
N LEU A 140 -15.88 19.34 -12.22
CA LEU A 140 -14.63 20.08 -12.03
C LEU A 140 -14.02 20.56 -13.36
N PHE A 141 -14.14 19.79 -14.43
CA PHE A 141 -13.62 20.17 -15.75
C PHE A 141 -14.58 21.04 -16.59
N LYS A 142 -15.85 21.20 -16.18
CA LYS A 142 -16.81 22.04 -16.89
C LYS A 142 -16.79 23.52 -16.46
N GLY A 143 -16.19 23.84 -15.31
CA GLY A 143 -16.07 25.22 -14.78
C GLY A 143 -17.41 25.84 -14.36
N PRO A 144 -17.42 26.86 -13.46
CA PRO A 144 -18.64 27.62 -13.18
C PRO A 144 -19.08 28.36 -14.46
N SER A 145 -20.35 28.17 -14.85
CA SER A 145 -20.98 28.86 -15.97
C SER A 145 -21.15 30.35 -15.72
#